data_AF-A0A3R7IDX2-F1
#
_entry.id   AF-A0A3R7IDX2-F1
#
_cell.length_a   1.000
_cell.length_b   1.000
_cell.length_c   1.000
_cell.angle_alpha   90.00
_cell.angle_beta   90.00
_cell.angle_gamma   90.00
#
_symmetry.space_group_name_H-M   'P 1'
#
loop_
_entity.id
_entity.type
_entity.pdbx_description
1 polymer ?
#
loop_
_entity_poly.entity_id
_entity_poly.type
_entity_poly.pdbx_seq_one_letter_code
_entity_poly.pdbx_strand_id
1 'polypeptide(L)'
;MTTTSTPPAGGGVRVRVQRFGTFLSGMVMPNIAAFIAWGLITALFIDTGWVGQDGPIEAWQWADSRMLGGGVTPDGTEWTGLVGPIITYLLPTLIAYTGGRMVFGVRGGVVGAVAAMGVIVGASGTIMFLGAMVAGPLTALALKWIEKLWAGKVRAGFEMLVDNFSAGFVAFFAALAAFFWLAPVMKFVTDVLGGAVGFLVDRGLIPLASIIVEPAKVLFLNNAINHGVFTPLGTQESLETGKSLLFLVEANPGPGAGLLLAISVFGVGIARGTAPGAFIIQFFGGIHEVYFPYVLAKPLLIVALIAGGASGVATNVIFNSGLVAAASPGSIFAVLIQTAPGSHLGVILSVIISAGVTFAVSAAILLAGRKRDLAREAAGEGTFEDAIARTEANKGKSSEALSGLRASGAAAATGAAAETGTGTATATKPIQSIVFACDAGMGSSAMGASVLRNKMKKAGIEDVTVVNKAIANLDGTADLVITQQQLTDRAKAQNPDALHVSVDNFMNSPKYDEVVEMVRKQHDADA
;
A
#
# COMPACT_ATOMS: atom_id res chain seq x y z
N MET A 1 33.40 -29.25 -18.37
CA MET A 1 32.73 -28.01 -18.82
C MET A 1 31.24 -28.20 -18.63
N THR A 2 30.69 -27.73 -17.52
CA THR A 2 29.25 -27.71 -17.26
C THR A 2 28.69 -26.41 -17.83
N THR A 3 27.98 -26.51 -18.96
CA THR A 3 27.29 -25.39 -19.58
C THR A 3 26.05 -25.04 -18.77
N THR A 4 26.13 -23.99 -17.97
CA THR A 4 24.96 -23.36 -17.35
C THR A 4 24.18 -22.62 -18.45
N SER A 5 23.08 -23.22 -18.90
CA SER A 5 22.12 -22.54 -19.76
C SER A 5 21.47 -21.39 -18.99
N THR A 6 21.66 -20.16 -19.45
CA THR A 6 20.92 -18.98 -18.99
C THR A 6 19.41 -19.20 -19.21
N PRO A 7 18.52 -18.97 -18.24
CA PRO A 7 17.09 -19.08 -18.47
C PRO A 7 16.62 -17.99 -19.46
N PRO A 8 15.57 -18.26 -20.26
CA PRO A 8 15.15 -17.34 -21.30
C PRO A 8 14.54 -16.06 -20.70
N ALA A 9 14.92 -14.92 -21.28
CA ALA A 9 14.43 -13.59 -20.93
C ALA A 9 12.95 -13.40 -21.35
N GLY A 10 12.01 -13.98 -20.61
CA GLY A 10 10.56 -13.80 -20.82
C GLY A 10 9.98 -12.50 -20.26
N GLY A 11 10.79 -11.48 -19.95
CA GLY A 11 10.40 -10.38 -19.05
C GLY A 11 9.93 -9.07 -19.69
N GLY A 12 10.09 -8.84 -21.00
CA GLY A 12 10.02 -7.49 -21.58
C GLY A 12 8.70 -6.73 -21.35
N VAL A 13 7.56 -7.35 -21.71
CA VAL A 13 6.24 -6.70 -21.62
C VAL A 13 5.75 -6.65 -20.17
N ARG A 14 5.89 -7.76 -19.43
CA ARG A 14 5.47 -7.86 -18.03
C ARG A 14 6.17 -6.85 -17.14
N VAL A 15 7.50 -6.70 -17.28
CA VAL A 15 8.29 -5.74 -16.51
C VAL A 15 7.88 -4.29 -16.84
N ARG A 16 7.54 -3.99 -18.10
CA ARG A 16 7.03 -2.66 -18.48
C ARG A 16 5.68 -2.35 -17.83
N VAL A 17 4.75 -3.31 -17.85
CA VAL A 17 3.44 -3.15 -17.19
C VAL A 17 3.60 -2.97 -15.68
N GLN A 18 4.49 -3.74 -15.05
CA GLN A 18 4.78 -3.60 -13.62
C GLN A 18 5.41 -2.25 -13.26
N ARG A 19 6.38 -1.78 -14.06
CA ARG A 19 6.98 -0.44 -13.88
C ARG A 19 5.95 0.66 -14.03
N PHE A 20 5.08 0.56 -15.04
CA PHE A 20 3.99 1.51 -15.24
C PHE A 20 3.01 1.51 -14.06
N GLY A 21 2.58 0.34 -13.59
CA GLY A 21 1.73 0.21 -12.41
C GLY A 21 2.36 0.74 -11.13
N THR A 22 3.67 0.49 -10.93
CA THR A 22 4.43 1.02 -9.79
C THR A 22 4.52 2.53 -9.84
N PHE A 23 4.69 3.10 -11.04
CA PHE A 23 4.71 4.54 -11.25
C PHE A 23 3.35 5.16 -10.88
N LEU A 24 2.24 4.64 -11.44
CA LEU A 24 0.88 5.10 -11.13
C LEU A 24 0.56 5.00 -9.63
N SER A 25 0.92 3.87 -9.01
CA SER A 25 0.77 3.67 -7.56
C SER A 25 1.55 4.71 -6.76
N GLY A 26 2.79 4.99 -7.16
CA GLY A 26 3.65 5.99 -6.52
C GLY A 26 3.05 7.41 -6.54
N MET A 27 2.12 7.68 -7.45
CA MET A 27 1.40 8.96 -7.52
C MET A 27 0.23 9.04 -6.54
N VAL A 28 -0.39 7.91 -6.18
CA VAL A 28 -1.58 7.87 -5.33
C VAL A 28 -1.24 7.53 -3.88
N MET A 29 -0.33 6.58 -3.64
CA MET A 29 0.01 6.10 -2.29
C MET A 29 0.42 7.20 -1.31
N PRO A 30 1.28 8.17 -1.66
CA PRO A 30 1.65 9.26 -0.75
C PRO A 30 0.47 10.16 -0.36
N ASN A 31 -0.63 10.11 -1.12
CA ASN A 31 -1.82 10.95 -0.94
C ASN A 31 -2.98 10.20 -0.27
N ILE A 32 -2.81 8.93 0.11
CA ILE A 32 -3.85 8.10 0.73
C ILE A 32 -4.49 8.78 1.95
N ALA A 33 -3.71 9.49 2.77
CA ALA A 33 -4.24 10.22 3.92
C ALA A 33 -5.32 11.24 3.53
N ALA A 34 -5.16 11.91 2.38
CA ALA A 34 -6.16 12.85 1.87
C ALA A 34 -7.43 12.13 1.37
N PHE A 35 -7.29 10.96 0.73
CA PHE A 35 -8.44 10.14 0.35
C PHE A 35 -9.22 9.61 1.56
N ILE A 36 -8.52 9.20 2.62
CA ILE A 36 -9.15 8.75 3.87
C ILE A 36 -9.90 9.92 4.53
N ALA A 37 -9.24 11.06 4.70
CA ALA A 37 -9.86 12.25 5.28
C ALA A 37 -11.11 12.67 4.50
N TRP A 38 -11.01 12.72 3.17
CA TRP A 38 -12.15 12.98 2.30
C TRP A 38 -13.27 11.96 2.48
N GLY A 39 -12.95 10.66 2.50
CA GLY A 39 -13.92 9.58 2.67
C GLY A 39 -14.67 9.67 4.00
N LEU A 40 -13.96 9.99 5.09
CA LEU A 40 -14.57 10.19 6.41
C LEU A 40 -15.49 11.42 6.45
N ILE A 41 -15.04 12.55 5.87
CA ILE A 41 -15.88 13.75 5.74
C ILE A 41 -17.15 13.41 4.95
N THR A 42 -17.00 12.70 3.84
CA THR A 42 -18.11 12.29 2.97
C THR A 42 -19.07 11.37 3.72
N ALA A 43 -18.55 10.34 4.39
CA ALA A 43 -19.35 9.36 5.13
C ALA A 43 -20.13 10.00 6.29
N LEU A 44 -19.63 11.08 6.87
CA LEU A 44 -20.28 11.78 7.97
C LEU A 44 -21.30 12.80 7.48
N PHE A 45 -20.91 13.70 6.58
CA PHE A 45 -21.58 15.00 6.44
C PHE A 45 -22.43 15.18 5.18
N ILE A 46 -22.32 14.32 4.15
CA ILE A 46 -23.27 14.38 3.03
C ILE A 46 -24.68 14.09 3.53
N ASP A 47 -25.70 14.42 2.73
CA ASP A 47 -27.11 14.23 3.11
C ASP A 47 -27.39 12.81 3.63
N THR A 48 -26.90 11.78 2.93
CA THR A 48 -27.06 10.36 3.33
C THR A 48 -25.99 9.86 4.31
N GLY A 49 -25.13 10.75 4.82
CA GLY A 49 -24.04 10.43 5.74
C GLY A 49 -24.55 10.10 7.15
N TRP A 50 -23.68 9.59 8.01
CA TRP A 50 -24.03 9.18 9.38
C TRP A 50 -24.65 10.30 10.22
N VAL A 51 -24.16 11.53 10.06
CA VAL A 51 -24.71 12.73 10.70
C VAL A 51 -25.38 13.66 9.68
N GLY A 52 -25.57 13.17 8.45
CA GLY A 52 -26.26 13.88 7.37
C GLY A 52 -27.72 14.14 7.71
N GLN A 53 -28.35 15.07 6.99
CA GLN A 53 -29.76 15.38 7.20
C GLN A 53 -30.68 14.18 6.93
N ASP A 54 -30.36 13.36 5.93
CA ASP A 54 -31.07 12.14 5.57
C ASP A 54 -30.34 10.90 6.12
N GLY A 55 -29.58 11.08 7.20
CA GLY A 55 -28.76 10.04 7.81
C GLY A 55 -29.57 8.88 8.38
N PRO A 56 -28.98 7.68 8.50
CA PRO A 56 -29.68 6.44 8.87
C PRO A 56 -30.15 6.41 10.34
N ILE A 57 -29.58 7.25 11.20
CA ILE A 57 -29.88 7.30 12.64
C ILE A 57 -30.41 8.69 12.94
N GLU A 58 -31.73 8.80 13.17
CA GLU A 58 -32.42 10.07 13.42
C GLU A 58 -31.76 10.87 14.56
N ALA A 59 -31.34 10.20 15.63
CA ALA A 59 -30.68 10.83 16.78
C ALA A 59 -29.29 11.43 16.47
N TRP A 60 -28.67 11.07 15.35
CA TRP A 60 -27.35 11.55 14.93
C TRP A 60 -27.44 12.57 13.79
N GLN A 61 -28.62 12.76 13.19
CA GLN A 61 -28.82 13.73 12.12
C GLN A 61 -28.50 15.14 12.64
N TRP A 62 -27.61 15.81 11.92
CA TRP A 62 -27.26 17.19 12.19
C TRP A 62 -27.82 18.06 11.07
N ALA A 63 -28.75 18.96 11.43
CA ALA A 63 -29.47 19.80 10.46
C ALA A 63 -28.54 20.66 9.59
N ASP A 64 -27.41 21.11 10.14
CA ASP A 64 -26.44 21.94 9.41
C ASP A 64 -25.30 21.12 8.78
N SER A 65 -25.45 19.79 8.68
CA SER A 65 -24.44 18.89 8.09
C SER A 65 -24.00 19.31 6.68
N ARG A 66 -24.91 19.90 5.89
CA ARG A 66 -24.61 20.47 4.57
C ARG A 66 -23.54 21.56 4.57
N MET A 67 -23.31 22.26 5.69
CA MET A 67 -22.21 23.21 5.82
C MET A 67 -20.85 22.54 5.54
N LEU A 68 -20.70 21.26 5.91
CA LEU A 68 -19.49 20.46 5.68
C LEU A 68 -19.65 19.45 4.53
N GLY A 69 -20.84 18.88 4.35
CA GLY A 69 -21.13 17.90 3.30
C GLY A 69 -21.29 18.51 1.91
N GLY A 70 -21.76 19.75 1.85
CA GLY A 70 -22.23 20.41 0.64
C GLY A 70 -23.68 20.04 0.30
N GLY A 71 -24.31 20.83 -0.58
CA GLY A 71 -25.70 20.62 -1.01
C GLY A 71 -26.53 21.89 -0.94
N VAL A 72 -27.81 21.78 -1.30
CA VAL A 72 -28.77 22.89 -1.28
C VAL A 72 -29.78 22.63 -0.16
N THR A 73 -29.95 23.59 0.74
CA THR A 73 -30.93 23.50 1.82
C THR A 73 -32.36 23.77 1.31
N PRO A 74 -33.41 23.37 2.06
CA PRO A 74 -34.80 23.57 1.61
C PRO A 74 -35.20 25.04 1.40
N ASP A 75 -34.53 25.97 2.09
CA ASP A 75 -34.63 27.42 1.92
C ASP A 75 -33.86 27.95 0.69
N GLY A 76 -33.20 27.07 -0.07
CA GLY A 76 -32.47 27.41 -1.30
C GLY A 76 -31.02 27.85 -1.09
N THR A 77 -30.50 27.77 0.14
CA THR A 77 -29.10 28.13 0.44
C THR A 77 -28.16 27.03 -0.06
N GLU A 78 -27.24 27.39 -0.95
CA GLU A 78 -26.24 26.47 -1.50
C GLU A 78 -24.97 26.48 -0.65
N TRP A 79 -24.60 25.33 -0.09
CA TRP A 79 -23.34 25.11 0.61
C TRP A 79 -22.37 24.36 -0.29
N THR A 80 -21.18 24.93 -0.52
CA THR A 80 -20.12 24.24 -1.26
C THR A 80 -19.62 23.00 -0.52
N GLY A 81 -19.59 23.05 0.83
CA GLY A 81 -19.05 21.99 1.66
C GLY A 81 -17.55 21.73 1.44
N LEU A 82 -17.03 20.70 2.11
CA LEU A 82 -15.65 20.22 1.97
C LEU A 82 -15.54 19.06 0.97
N VAL A 83 -16.59 18.26 0.82
CA VAL A 83 -16.58 17.04 0.01
C VAL A 83 -16.25 17.36 -1.46
N GLY A 84 -17.02 18.26 -2.08
CA GLY A 84 -16.89 18.63 -3.50
C GLY A 84 -15.55 19.28 -3.86
N PRO A 85 -15.07 20.29 -3.10
CA PRO A 85 -13.77 20.90 -3.38
C PRO A 85 -12.58 19.95 -3.21
N ILE A 86 -12.59 19.09 -2.19
CA ILE A 86 -11.48 18.17 -1.93
C ILE A 86 -11.34 17.17 -3.09
N ILE A 87 -12.44 16.57 -3.52
CA ILE A 87 -12.41 15.56 -4.58
C ILE A 87 -12.15 16.14 -5.97
N THR A 88 -12.69 17.32 -6.25
CA THR A 88 -12.58 17.94 -7.58
C THR A 88 -11.22 18.59 -7.77
N TYR A 89 -10.70 19.26 -6.75
CA TYR A 89 -9.49 20.07 -6.85
C TYR A 89 -8.31 19.46 -6.08
N LEU A 90 -8.48 19.22 -4.78
CA LEU A 90 -7.34 18.85 -3.91
C LEU A 90 -6.74 17.51 -4.31
N LEU A 91 -7.54 16.44 -4.39
CA LEU A 91 -7.02 15.08 -4.62
C LEU A 91 -6.35 14.93 -6.00
N PRO A 92 -6.94 15.38 -7.13
CA PRO A 92 -6.26 15.32 -8.41
C PRO A 92 -5.00 16.19 -8.44
N THR A 93 -5.01 17.38 -7.84
CA THR A 93 -3.83 18.26 -7.77
C THR A 93 -2.68 17.61 -7.00
N LEU A 94 -2.97 16.95 -5.88
CA LEU A 94 -1.98 16.20 -5.10
C LEU A 94 -1.36 15.04 -5.89
N ILE A 95 -2.18 14.33 -6.68
CA ILE A 95 -1.71 13.26 -7.56
C ILE A 95 -0.78 13.83 -8.65
N ALA A 96 -1.18 14.92 -9.31
CA ALA A 96 -0.34 15.57 -10.32
C ALA A 96 0.97 16.10 -9.74
N TYR A 97 0.91 16.72 -8.55
CA TYR A 97 2.09 17.16 -7.82
C TYR A 97 3.03 16.00 -7.53
N THR A 98 2.49 14.87 -7.06
CA THR A 98 3.30 13.69 -6.72
C THR A 98 3.93 13.08 -7.97
N GLY A 99 3.18 12.95 -9.07
CA GLY A 99 3.71 12.47 -10.34
C GLY A 99 4.77 13.39 -10.93
N GLY A 100 4.55 14.70 -10.92
CA GLY A 100 5.55 15.68 -11.34
C GLY A 100 6.80 15.60 -10.46
N ARG A 101 6.64 15.40 -9.15
CA ARG A 101 7.74 15.24 -8.21
C ARG A 101 8.58 13.99 -8.47
N MET A 102 7.95 12.89 -8.84
CA MET A 102 8.65 11.66 -9.21
C MET A 102 9.52 11.82 -10.46
N VAL A 103 9.18 12.77 -11.35
CA VAL A 103 9.92 13.03 -12.60
C VAL A 103 11.06 14.02 -12.40
N PHE A 104 10.80 15.14 -11.70
CA PHE A 104 11.72 16.27 -11.62
C PHE A 104 11.69 17.00 -10.26
N GLY A 105 11.58 16.24 -9.18
CA GLY A 105 11.65 16.77 -7.81
C GLY A 105 10.57 17.80 -7.50
N VAL A 106 10.78 18.62 -6.47
CA VAL A 106 9.75 19.59 -6.01
C VAL A 106 9.28 20.52 -7.13
N ARG A 107 10.19 20.97 -7.99
CA ARG A 107 9.87 21.84 -9.14
C ARG A 107 8.91 21.17 -10.12
N GLY A 108 9.20 19.92 -10.49
CA GLY A 108 8.30 19.10 -11.30
C GLY A 108 6.91 18.96 -10.67
N GLY A 109 6.85 18.80 -9.34
CA GLY A 109 5.59 18.75 -8.62
C GLY A 109 4.78 20.04 -8.72
N VAL A 110 5.41 21.20 -8.50
CA VAL A 110 4.74 22.51 -8.56
C VAL A 110 4.15 22.76 -9.96
N VAL A 111 4.95 22.59 -11.02
CA VAL A 111 4.44 22.81 -12.39
C VAL A 111 3.37 21.78 -12.77
N GLY A 112 3.49 20.55 -12.29
CA GLY A 112 2.49 19.51 -12.47
C GLY A 112 1.15 19.85 -11.81
N ALA A 113 1.18 20.43 -10.60
CA ALA A 113 -0.02 20.89 -9.91
C ALA A 113 -0.74 22.02 -10.68
N VAL A 114 0.01 22.96 -11.26
CA VAL A 114 -0.58 24.03 -12.08
C VAL A 114 -1.21 23.47 -13.36
N ALA A 115 -0.54 22.53 -14.04
CA ALA A 115 -1.12 21.86 -15.20
C ALA A 115 -2.38 21.03 -14.86
N ALA A 116 -2.44 20.48 -13.64
CA ALA A 116 -3.61 19.78 -13.14
C ALA A 116 -4.85 20.68 -13.10
N MET A 117 -4.71 21.95 -12.71
CA MET A 117 -5.82 22.89 -12.74
C MET A 117 -6.37 23.10 -14.15
N GLY A 118 -5.48 23.12 -15.17
CA GLY A 118 -5.90 23.18 -16.56
C GLY A 118 -6.80 22.01 -16.95
N VAL A 119 -6.42 20.78 -16.62
CA VAL A 119 -7.23 19.60 -16.96
C VAL A 119 -8.52 19.51 -16.13
N ILE A 120 -8.47 19.86 -14.83
CA ILE A 120 -9.64 19.84 -13.93
C ILE A 120 -10.70 20.83 -14.42
N VAL A 121 -10.31 22.08 -14.70
CA VAL A 121 -11.26 23.12 -15.12
C VAL A 121 -11.72 22.90 -16.57
N GLY A 122 -10.85 22.37 -17.43
CA GLY A 122 -11.16 22.08 -18.84
C GLY A 122 -12.17 20.96 -19.03
N ALA A 123 -12.33 20.08 -18.05
CA ALA A 123 -13.30 18.98 -18.08
C ALA A 123 -14.41 19.20 -17.04
N SER A 124 -15.15 20.30 -17.21
CA SER A 124 -16.26 20.68 -16.34
C SER A 124 -17.23 19.51 -16.12
N GLY A 125 -17.52 19.20 -14.85
CA GLY A 125 -18.44 18.15 -14.45
C GLY A 125 -17.85 16.74 -14.41
N THR A 126 -16.54 16.57 -14.58
CA THR A 126 -15.89 15.26 -14.50
C THR A 126 -14.64 15.33 -13.61
N ILE A 127 -14.48 14.40 -12.68
CA ILE A 127 -13.32 14.37 -11.78
C ILE A 127 -12.09 13.87 -12.54
N MET A 128 -11.03 14.68 -12.59
CA MET A 128 -9.87 14.45 -13.47
C MET A 128 -8.70 13.74 -12.77
N PHE A 129 -8.94 12.60 -12.11
CA PHE A 129 -7.84 11.79 -11.58
C PHE A 129 -6.88 11.30 -12.67
N LEU A 130 -7.42 10.67 -13.72
CA LEU A 130 -6.61 10.20 -14.85
C LEU A 130 -5.92 11.36 -15.58
N GLY A 131 -6.64 12.48 -15.73
CA GLY A 131 -6.07 13.69 -16.34
C GLY A 131 -4.91 14.24 -15.53
N ALA A 132 -5.03 14.32 -14.21
CA ALA A 132 -3.95 14.72 -13.31
C ALA A 132 -2.77 13.75 -13.35
N MET A 133 -3.04 12.43 -13.45
CA MET A 133 -2.00 11.42 -13.55
C MET A 133 -1.14 11.55 -14.80
N VAL A 134 -1.71 12.09 -15.88
CA VAL A 134 -1.02 12.36 -17.14
C VAL A 134 -0.37 13.75 -17.14
N ALA A 135 -1.12 14.79 -16.76
CA ALA A 135 -0.68 16.18 -16.81
C ALA A 135 0.57 16.44 -15.95
N GLY A 136 0.59 15.89 -14.71
CA GLY A 136 1.68 16.14 -13.77
C GLY A 136 3.06 15.68 -14.27
N PRO A 137 3.25 14.38 -14.53
CA PRO A 137 4.50 13.84 -15.07
C PRO A 137 4.90 14.45 -16.41
N LEU A 138 3.96 14.66 -17.35
CA LEU A 138 4.27 15.23 -18.66
C LEU A 138 4.78 16.67 -18.55
N THR A 139 4.17 17.48 -17.69
CA THR A 139 4.60 18.87 -17.47
C THR A 139 5.99 18.92 -16.83
N ALA A 140 6.25 18.04 -15.85
CA ALA A 140 7.57 17.91 -15.25
C ALA A 140 8.64 17.42 -16.25
N LEU A 141 8.28 16.53 -17.17
CA LEU A 141 9.17 16.07 -18.25
C LEU A 141 9.50 17.23 -19.21
N ALA A 142 8.50 18.02 -19.60
CA ALA A 142 8.69 19.19 -20.45
C ALA A 142 9.63 20.20 -19.79
N LEU A 143 9.42 20.49 -18.49
CA LEU A 143 10.30 21.37 -17.73
C LEU A 143 11.75 20.85 -17.71
N LYS A 144 11.94 19.56 -17.41
CA LYS A 144 13.25 18.91 -17.37
C LYS A 144 13.98 19.01 -18.72
N TRP A 145 13.27 18.91 -19.83
CA TRP A 145 13.86 19.05 -21.17
C TRP A 145 14.24 20.49 -21.50
N ILE A 146 13.39 21.44 -21.14
CA ILE A 146 13.61 22.86 -21.36
C ILE A 146 14.82 23.35 -20.57
N GLU A 147 14.91 23.02 -19.28
CA GLU A 147 16.05 23.41 -18.43
C GLU A 147 17.38 22.80 -18.86
N LYS A 148 17.34 21.60 -19.46
CA LYS A 148 18.53 20.96 -20.01
C LYS A 148 19.17 21.77 -21.14
N LEU A 149 18.42 22.62 -21.86
CA LEU A 149 18.94 23.43 -22.96
C LEU A 149 19.93 24.51 -22.50
N TRP A 150 19.75 25.03 -21.29
CA TRP A 150 20.56 26.10 -20.70
C TRP A 150 21.31 25.70 -19.43
N ALA A 151 21.26 24.42 -19.03
CA ALA A 151 22.09 23.88 -17.97
C ALA A 151 23.58 24.21 -18.18
N GLY A 152 24.21 24.82 -17.17
CA GLY A 152 25.61 25.25 -17.21
C GLY A 152 25.93 26.44 -18.13
N LYS A 153 24.91 27.06 -18.74
CA LYS A 153 25.07 28.27 -19.59
C LYS A 153 24.64 29.56 -18.89
N VAL A 154 23.95 29.44 -17.77
CA VAL A 154 23.47 30.58 -16.98
C VAL A 154 24.59 31.08 -16.06
N ARG A 155 24.75 32.40 -15.96
CA ARG A 155 25.72 33.01 -15.05
C ARG A 155 25.30 32.77 -13.60
N ALA A 156 26.28 32.51 -12.74
CA ALA A 156 26.08 32.39 -11.31
C ALA A 156 25.29 33.61 -10.76
N GLY A 157 24.28 33.35 -9.92
CA GLY A 157 23.36 34.36 -9.39
C GLY A 157 22.09 34.61 -10.22
N PHE A 158 22.10 34.29 -11.53
CA PHE A 158 20.89 34.36 -12.37
C PHE A 158 20.17 33.01 -12.52
N GLU A 159 20.77 31.92 -12.05
CA GLU A 159 20.24 30.56 -12.16
C GLU A 159 18.80 30.47 -11.63
N MET A 160 18.58 30.93 -10.38
CA MET A 160 17.26 30.90 -9.75
C MET A 160 16.21 31.72 -10.52
N LEU A 161 16.61 32.83 -11.15
CA LEU A 161 15.72 33.66 -11.95
C LEU A 161 15.27 32.92 -13.21
N VAL A 162 16.24 32.41 -13.98
CA VAL A 162 15.97 31.65 -15.21
C VAL A 162 15.14 30.41 -14.91
N ASP A 163 15.47 29.74 -13.81
CA ASP A 163 14.79 28.57 -13.31
C ASP A 163 13.31 28.82 -12.99
N ASN A 164 13.02 29.88 -12.21
CA ASN A 164 11.65 30.22 -11.84
C ASN A 164 10.82 30.70 -13.04
N PHE A 165 11.40 31.50 -13.93
CA PHE A 165 10.71 31.92 -15.15
C PHE A 165 10.46 30.74 -16.10
N SER A 166 11.42 29.82 -16.25
CA SER A 166 11.25 28.60 -17.04
C SER A 166 10.09 27.76 -16.50
N ALA A 167 10.08 27.51 -15.19
CA ALA A 167 9.00 26.78 -14.53
C ALA A 167 7.64 27.48 -14.71
N GLY A 168 7.59 28.81 -14.56
CA GLY A 168 6.38 29.61 -14.73
C GLY A 168 5.81 29.54 -16.15
N PHE A 169 6.63 29.72 -17.18
CA PHE A 169 6.17 29.62 -18.57
C PHE A 169 5.75 28.21 -18.94
N VAL A 170 6.51 27.19 -18.51
CA VAL A 170 6.13 25.79 -18.76
C VAL A 170 4.80 25.46 -18.09
N ALA A 171 4.62 25.84 -16.83
CA ALA A 171 3.37 25.65 -16.11
C ALA A 171 2.19 26.36 -16.78
N PHE A 172 2.39 27.61 -17.22
CA PHE A 172 1.37 28.39 -17.93
C PHE A 172 0.92 27.71 -19.23
N PHE A 173 1.85 27.39 -20.13
CA PHE A 173 1.50 26.76 -21.41
C PHE A 173 0.98 25.33 -21.21
N ALA A 174 1.52 24.59 -20.24
CA ALA A 174 1.02 23.26 -19.92
C ALA A 174 -0.41 23.29 -19.36
N ALA A 175 -0.78 24.27 -18.53
CA ALA A 175 -2.14 24.44 -18.06
C ALA A 175 -3.12 24.75 -19.20
N LEU A 176 -2.74 25.65 -20.14
CA LEU A 176 -3.55 25.92 -21.33
C LEU A 176 -3.69 24.70 -22.23
N ALA A 177 -2.59 23.98 -22.47
CA ALA A 177 -2.60 22.74 -23.25
C ALA A 177 -3.46 21.66 -22.57
N ALA A 178 -3.37 21.56 -21.25
CA ALA A 178 -4.17 20.63 -20.47
C ALA A 178 -5.66 20.96 -20.55
N PHE A 179 -6.02 22.25 -20.53
CA PHE A 179 -7.39 22.72 -20.67
C PHE A 179 -7.98 22.45 -22.06
N PHE A 180 -7.29 22.87 -23.12
CA PHE A 180 -7.85 22.81 -24.49
C PHE A 180 -7.72 21.44 -25.15
N TRP A 181 -6.69 20.65 -24.81
CA TRP A 181 -6.40 19.40 -25.50
C TRP A 181 -6.49 18.17 -24.60
N LEU A 182 -5.86 18.19 -23.43
CA LEU A 182 -5.84 17.00 -22.58
C LEU A 182 -7.21 16.73 -21.97
N ALA A 183 -7.90 17.74 -21.45
CA ALA A 183 -9.20 17.59 -20.79
C ALA A 183 -10.27 16.92 -21.66
N PRO A 184 -10.52 17.34 -22.93
CA PRO A 184 -11.48 16.65 -23.79
C PRO A 184 -11.13 15.18 -24.05
N VAL A 185 -9.83 14.89 -24.26
CA VAL A 185 -9.35 13.53 -24.50
C VAL A 185 -9.58 12.67 -23.25
N MET A 186 -9.21 13.20 -22.08
CA MET A 186 -9.34 12.47 -20.82
C MET A 186 -10.80 12.27 -20.43
N LYS A 187 -11.66 13.26 -20.68
CA LYS A 187 -13.11 13.13 -20.50
C LYS A 187 -13.67 12.01 -21.36
N PHE A 188 -13.34 11.98 -22.65
CA PHE A 188 -13.76 10.90 -23.55
C PHE A 188 -13.33 9.52 -23.05
N VAL A 189 -12.08 9.39 -22.58
CA VAL A 189 -11.59 8.12 -22.01
C VAL A 189 -12.36 7.74 -20.75
N THR A 190 -12.61 8.68 -19.84
CA THR A 190 -13.39 8.44 -18.63
C THR A 190 -14.83 8.03 -18.96
N ASP A 191 -15.49 8.69 -19.90
CA ASP A 191 -16.87 8.37 -20.30
C ASP A 191 -16.96 6.96 -20.90
N VAL A 192 -15.99 6.56 -21.73
CA VAL A 192 -15.92 5.21 -22.30
C VAL A 192 -15.70 4.15 -21.21
N LEU A 193 -14.77 4.40 -20.29
CA LEU A 193 -14.49 3.47 -19.19
C LEU A 193 -15.68 3.37 -18.23
N GLY A 194 -16.30 4.50 -17.88
CA GLY A 194 -17.49 4.57 -17.05
C GLY A 194 -18.67 3.82 -17.69
N GLY A 195 -18.90 4.00 -18.99
CA GLY A 195 -19.94 3.25 -19.72
C GLY A 195 -19.67 1.74 -19.78
N ALA A 196 -18.42 1.33 -19.96
CA ALA A 196 -18.04 -0.09 -19.95
C ALA A 196 -18.25 -0.74 -18.56
N VAL A 197 -17.90 -0.02 -17.49
CA VAL A 197 -18.13 -0.49 -16.12
C VAL A 197 -19.62 -0.49 -15.80
N GLY A 198 -20.36 0.56 -16.14
CA GLY A 198 -21.81 0.64 -15.99
C GLY A 198 -22.53 -0.52 -16.69
N PHE A 199 -22.13 -0.86 -17.91
CA PHE A 199 -22.66 -2.04 -18.61
C PHE A 199 -22.46 -3.35 -17.83
N LEU A 200 -21.29 -3.53 -17.20
CA LEU A 200 -21.03 -4.71 -16.38
C LEU A 200 -21.86 -4.70 -15.09
N VAL A 201 -22.09 -3.53 -14.48
CA VAL A 201 -22.92 -3.35 -13.29
C VAL A 201 -24.37 -3.68 -13.60
N ASP A 202 -24.94 -3.02 -14.60
CA ASP A 202 -26.36 -3.11 -14.96
C ASP A 202 -26.78 -4.52 -15.37
N ARG A 203 -25.84 -5.30 -15.94
CA ARG A 203 -26.06 -6.69 -16.35
C ARG A 203 -25.68 -7.70 -15.27
N GLY A 204 -25.23 -7.27 -14.09
CA GLY A 204 -24.77 -8.14 -13.02
C GLY A 204 -23.53 -8.97 -13.36
N LEU A 205 -22.73 -8.50 -14.32
CA LEU A 205 -21.55 -9.19 -14.87
C LEU A 205 -20.23 -8.77 -14.19
N ILE A 206 -20.23 -7.76 -13.32
CA ILE A 206 -19.02 -7.38 -12.55
C ILE A 206 -18.36 -8.55 -11.82
N PRO A 207 -19.07 -9.58 -11.30
CA PRO A 207 -18.39 -10.76 -10.73
C PRO A 207 -17.37 -11.41 -11.66
N LEU A 208 -17.53 -11.29 -12.98
CA LEU A 208 -16.56 -11.77 -13.97
C LEU A 208 -15.26 -10.96 -13.98
N ALA A 209 -15.26 -9.72 -13.47
CA ALA A 209 -14.05 -8.93 -13.32
C ALA A 209 -13.00 -9.65 -12.46
N SER A 210 -13.41 -10.50 -11.52
CA SER A 210 -12.51 -11.32 -10.68
C SER A 210 -11.61 -12.25 -11.50
N ILE A 211 -12.02 -12.66 -12.71
CA ILE A 211 -11.20 -13.45 -13.64
C ILE A 211 -9.92 -12.70 -14.04
N ILE A 212 -9.99 -11.37 -14.12
CA ILE A 212 -8.86 -10.50 -14.48
C ILE A 212 -8.18 -9.97 -13.21
N VAL A 213 -8.98 -9.49 -12.25
CA VAL A 213 -8.49 -8.80 -11.06
C VAL A 213 -7.66 -9.73 -10.17
N GLU A 214 -8.12 -10.94 -9.88
CA GLU A 214 -7.42 -11.84 -8.94
C GLU A 214 -6.06 -12.31 -9.46
N PRO A 215 -5.92 -12.75 -10.74
CA PRO A 215 -4.59 -12.99 -11.31
C PRO A 215 -3.70 -11.76 -11.33
N ALA A 216 -4.26 -10.60 -11.68
CA ALA A 216 -3.50 -9.37 -11.74
C ALA A 216 -2.99 -8.95 -10.35
N LYS A 217 -3.78 -9.16 -9.29
CA LYS A 217 -3.35 -8.93 -7.89
C LYS A 217 -2.12 -9.76 -7.56
N VAL A 218 -2.15 -11.08 -7.77
CA VAL A 218 -1.03 -11.99 -7.50
C VAL A 218 0.22 -11.64 -8.32
N LEU A 219 0.03 -11.04 -9.50
CA LEU A 219 1.10 -10.54 -10.37
C LEU A 219 1.59 -9.12 -10.02
N PHE A 220 1.16 -8.55 -8.89
CA PHE A 220 1.49 -7.21 -8.40
C PHE A 220 0.99 -6.05 -9.27
N LEU A 221 -0.12 -6.28 -9.97
CA LEU A 221 -0.84 -5.27 -10.72
C LEU A 221 -2.03 -4.70 -9.92
N ASN A 222 -2.20 -5.11 -8.66
CA ASN A 222 -3.27 -4.64 -7.76
C ASN A 222 -3.27 -3.12 -7.64
N ASN A 223 -2.11 -2.49 -7.45
CA ASN A 223 -2.05 -1.04 -7.31
C ASN A 223 -2.43 -0.29 -8.60
N ALA A 224 -2.08 -0.84 -9.77
CA ALA A 224 -2.43 -0.25 -11.05
C ALA A 224 -3.93 -0.32 -11.30
N ILE A 225 -4.55 -1.44 -10.94
CA ILE A 225 -5.98 -1.67 -11.10
C ILE A 225 -6.78 -0.86 -10.07
N ASN A 226 -6.41 -0.96 -8.80
CA ASN A 226 -7.14 -0.28 -7.73
C ASN A 226 -6.98 1.23 -7.84
N HIS A 227 -5.77 1.77 -7.79
CA HIS A 227 -5.56 3.22 -7.78
C HIS A 227 -5.63 3.86 -9.15
N GLY A 228 -5.39 3.11 -10.23
CA GLY A 228 -5.45 3.63 -11.60
C GLY A 228 -6.83 3.54 -12.25
N VAL A 229 -7.70 2.61 -11.82
CA VAL A 229 -9.01 2.39 -12.47
C VAL A 229 -10.16 2.44 -11.47
N PHE A 230 -10.19 1.55 -10.47
CA PHE A 230 -11.36 1.42 -9.59
C PHE A 230 -11.54 2.57 -8.61
N THR A 231 -10.46 3.11 -8.05
CA THR A 231 -10.54 4.25 -7.14
C THR A 231 -11.12 5.47 -7.84
N PRO A 232 -10.60 5.94 -9.01
CA PRO A 232 -11.22 7.04 -9.74
C PRO A 232 -12.69 6.82 -10.08
N LEU A 233 -13.04 5.65 -10.63
CA LEU A 233 -14.41 5.35 -11.06
C LEU A 233 -15.38 5.22 -9.87
N GLY A 234 -14.97 4.50 -8.83
CA GLY A 234 -15.78 4.34 -7.62
C GLY A 234 -15.94 5.64 -6.85
N THR A 235 -14.94 6.52 -6.91
CA THR A 235 -15.02 7.85 -6.34
C THR A 235 -16.02 8.74 -7.08
N GLN A 236 -16.10 8.64 -8.41
CA GLN A 236 -17.14 9.33 -9.18
C GLN A 236 -18.54 8.77 -8.87
N GLU A 237 -18.70 7.45 -8.88
CA GLU A 237 -19.97 6.78 -8.57
C GLU A 237 -20.46 7.08 -7.14
N SER A 238 -19.54 7.14 -6.17
CA SER A 238 -19.88 7.41 -4.78
C SER A 238 -20.32 8.85 -4.53
N LEU A 239 -19.97 9.80 -5.39
CA LEU A 239 -20.53 11.15 -5.29
C LEU A 239 -21.98 11.20 -5.75
N GLU A 240 -22.31 10.45 -6.81
CA GLU A 240 -23.64 10.45 -7.40
C GLU A 240 -24.61 9.61 -6.55
N THR A 241 -24.13 8.52 -5.96
CA THR A 241 -24.98 7.51 -5.30
C THR A 241 -24.68 7.30 -3.81
N GLY A 242 -23.69 8.02 -3.26
CA GLY A 242 -23.25 7.90 -1.86
C GLY A 242 -22.39 6.67 -1.56
N LYS A 243 -22.20 5.75 -2.52
CA LYS A 243 -21.40 4.53 -2.36
C LYS A 243 -20.89 4.00 -3.70
N SER A 244 -19.89 3.14 -3.67
CA SER A 244 -19.49 2.34 -4.82
C SER A 244 -19.00 0.97 -4.39
N LEU A 245 -19.45 -0.07 -5.11
CA LEU A 245 -18.95 -1.43 -4.93
C LEU A 245 -17.54 -1.60 -5.55
N LEU A 246 -17.12 -0.71 -6.46
CA LEU A 246 -15.83 -0.79 -7.15
C LEU A 246 -14.65 -0.72 -6.17
N PHE A 247 -14.83 -0.01 -5.06
CA PHE A 247 -13.86 0.02 -3.96
C PHE A 247 -13.63 -1.35 -3.31
N LEU A 248 -14.62 -2.25 -3.34
CA LEU A 248 -14.52 -3.60 -2.76
C LEU A 248 -13.93 -4.63 -3.71
N VAL A 249 -13.93 -4.37 -5.03
CA VAL A 249 -13.48 -5.34 -6.03
C VAL A 249 -12.04 -5.79 -5.78
N GLU A 250 -11.19 -4.87 -5.32
CA GLU A 250 -9.81 -5.21 -4.92
C GLU A 250 -9.65 -5.30 -3.39
N ALA A 251 -10.26 -4.38 -2.64
CA ALA A 251 -10.01 -4.22 -1.21
C ALA A 251 -10.68 -5.27 -0.32
N ASN A 252 -11.62 -6.07 -0.83
CA ASN A 252 -12.28 -7.12 -0.04
C ASN A 252 -11.23 -8.11 0.52
N PRO A 253 -11.07 -8.22 1.85
CA PRO A 253 -10.07 -9.10 2.44
C PRO A 253 -10.50 -10.58 2.48
N GLY A 254 -11.76 -10.89 2.16
CA GLY A 254 -12.34 -12.23 2.25
C GLY A 254 -11.63 -13.30 1.41
N PRO A 255 -11.32 -13.08 0.12
CA PRO A 255 -10.63 -14.08 -0.70
C PRO A 255 -9.26 -14.48 -0.11
N GLY A 256 -8.42 -13.50 0.26
CA GLY A 256 -7.12 -13.77 0.90
C GLY A 256 -7.27 -14.50 2.23
N ALA A 257 -8.25 -14.10 3.05
CA ALA A 257 -8.55 -14.74 4.32
C ALA A 257 -8.94 -16.21 4.16
N GLY A 258 -9.87 -16.52 3.25
CA GLY A 258 -10.32 -17.89 2.98
C GLY A 258 -9.19 -18.79 2.50
N LEU A 259 -8.33 -18.28 1.63
CA LEU A 259 -7.13 -19.00 1.15
C LEU A 259 -6.19 -19.35 2.32
N LEU A 260 -5.83 -18.35 3.13
CA LEU A 260 -4.87 -18.54 4.22
C LEU A 260 -5.41 -19.46 5.32
N LEU A 261 -6.71 -19.37 5.62
CA LEU A 261 -7.37 -20.30 6.53
C LEU A 261 -7.35 -21.74 5.99
N ALA A 262 -7.61 -21.94 4.69
CA ALA A 262 -7.55 -23.27 4.08
C ALA A 262 -6.14 -23.85 4.12
N ILE A 263 -5.11 -23.03 3.89
CA ILE A 263 -3.71 -23.47 3.98
C ILE A 263 -3.33 -23.78 5.43
N SER A 264 -3.80 -23.02 6.40
CA SER A 264 -3.55 -23.27 7.84
C SER A 264 -4.06 -24.66 8.26
N VAL A 265 -5.21 -25.08 7.73
CA VAL A 265 -5.84 -26.37 8.08
C VAL A 265 -5.33 -27.52 7.21
N PHE A 266 -5.29 -27.34 5.88
CA PHE A 266 -5.08 -28.41 4.90
C PHE A 266 -3.77 -28.31 4.11
N GLY A 267 -3.00 -27.23 4.30
CA GLY A 267 -1.70 -27.07 3.68
C GLY A 267 -0.67 -28.09 4.19
N VAL A 268 0.51 -28.05 3.60
CA VAL A 268 1.66 -28.86 4.01
C VAL A 268 2.86 -27.96 4.25
N GLY A 269 3.79 -28.43 5.07
CA GLY A 269 5.09 -27.79 5.25
C GLY A 269 5.08 -26.39 5.84
N ILE A 270 6.08 -25.62 5.41
CA ILE A 270 6.30 -24.22 5.77
C ILE A 270 5.05 -23.38 5.48
N ALA A 271 4.42 -23.57 4.32
CA ALA A 271 3.22 -22.81 3.94
C ALA A 271 2.09 -23.00 4.97
N ARG A 272 1.91 -24.20 5.53
CA ARG A 272 0.93 -24.42 6.61
C ARG A 272 1.32 -23.68 7.88
N GLY A 273 2.60 -23.74 8.27
CA GLY A 273 3.10 -23.11 9.50
C GLY A 273 3.01 -21.58 9.49
N THR A 274 3.20 -20.95 8.33
CA THR A 274 3.23 -19.48 8.21
C THR A 274 1.87 -18.86 7.89
N ALA A 275 0.91 -19.63 7.38
CA ALA A 275 -0.39 -19.12 6.94
C ALA A 275 -1.22 -18.42 8.04
N PRO A 276 -1.26 -18.87 9.32
CA PRO A 276 -1.98 -18.15 10.37
C PRO A 276 -1.42 -16.75 10.63
N GLY A 277 -0.10 -16.59 10.61
CA GLY A 277 0.54 -15.27 10.76
C GLY A 277 0.24 -14.35 9.58
N ALA A 278 0.32 -14.89 8.36
CA ALA A 278 -0.05 -14.16 7.15
C ALA A 278 -1.54 -13.74 7.15
N PHE A 279 -2.44 -14.56 7.72
CA PHE A 279 -3.86 -14.23 7.83
C PHE A 279 -4.06 -12.96 8.66
N ILE A 280 -3.38 -12.85 9.80
CA ILE A 280 -3.50 -11.68 10.68
C ILE A 280 -3.05 -10.41 9.93
N ILE A 281 -1.90 -10.48 9.27
CA ILE A 281 -1.32 -9.35 8.54
C ILE A 281 -2.21 -8.94 7.36
N GLN A 282 -2.79 -9.90 6.65
CA GLN A 282 -3.65 -9.65 5.51
C GLN A 282 -5.02 -9.10 5.93
N PHE A 283 -5.72 -9.79 6.84
CA PHE A 283 -7.11 -9.50 7.16
C PHE A 283 -7.25 -8.27 8.05
N PHE A 284 -6.45 -8.18 9.11
CA PHE A 284 -6.48 -7.05 10.05
C PHE A 284 -5.51 -5.93 9.65
N GLY A 285 -4.35 -6.27 9.10
CA GLY A 285 -3.37 -5.29 8.65
C GLY A 285 -3.66 -4.71 7.26
N GLY A 286 -4.46 -5.40 6.44
CA GLY A 286 -4.82 -4.93 5.09
C GLY A 286 -3.69 -5.02 4.08
N ILE A 287 -2.64 -5.79 4.35
CA ILE A 287 -1.52 -6.01 3.43
C ILE A 287 -1.82 -7.27 2.62
N HIS A 288 -2.43 -7.10 1.45
CA HIS A 288 -2.90 -8.23 0.64
C HIS A 288 -1.74 -8.97 -0.04
N GLU A 289 -0.57 -8.35 -0.18
CA GLU A 289 0.59 -8.95 -0.82
C GLU A 289 1.15 -10.16 -0.08
N VAL A 290 0.84 -10.34 1.21
CA VAL A 290 1.40 -11.43 2.02
C VAL A 290 0.85 -12.80 1.65
N TYR A 291 -0.30 -12.89 0.98
CA TYR A 291 -0.84 -14.18 0.54
C TYR A 291 -0.36 -14.59 -0.86
N PHE A 292 0.24 -13.68 -1.64
CA PHE A 292 0.64 -13.95 -3.02
C PHE A 292 1.70 -15.08 -3.15
N PRO A 293 2.71 -15.20 -2.27
CA PRO A 293 3.66 -16.32 -2.31
C PRO A 293 2.97 -17.69 -2.24
N TYR A 294 1.90 -17.82 -1.46
CA TYR A 294 1.17 -19.08 -1.33
C TYR A 294 0.50 -19.50 -2.64
N VAL A 295 -0.03 -18.53 -3.38
CA VAL A 295 -0.61 -18.78 -4.71
C VAL A 295 0.48 -19.07 -5.73
N LEU A 296 1.61 -18.35 -5.68
CA LEU A 296 2.73 -18.59 -6.59
C LEU A 296 3.41 -19.95 -6.37
N ALA A 297 3.39 -20.47 -5.15
CA ALA A 297 3.83 -21.83 -4.82
C ALA A 297 2.88 -22.89 -5.42
N LYS A 298 1.57 -22.63 -5.42
CA LYS A 298 0.56 -23.53 -6.02
C LYS A 298 -0.44 -22.74 -6.89
N PRO A 299 -0.09 -22.42 -8.16
CA PRO A 299 -0.86 -21.51 -9.01
C PRO A 299 -2.34 -21.88 -9.22
N LEU A 300 -2.70 -23.16 -9.09
CA LEU A 300 -4.10 -23.60 -9.19
C LEU A 300 -5.01 -22.95 -8.13
N LEU A 301 -4.45 -22.49 -7.00
CA LEU A 301 -5.20 -21.77 -5.95
C LEU A 301 -5.77 -20.43 -6.45
N ILE A 302 -5.32 -19.92 -7.60
CA ILE A 302 -5.90 -18.74 -8.24
C ILE A 302 -7.38 -18.93 -8.60
N VAL A 303 -7.80 -20.17 -8.89
CA VAL A 303 -9.20 -20.51 -9.18
C VAL A 303 -10.07 -20.27 -7.95
N ALA A 304 -9.55 -20.58 -6.75
CA ALA A 304 -10.25 -20.33 -5.50
C ALA A 304 -10.41 -18.82 -5.24
N LEU A 305 -9.37 -18.03 -5.52
CA LEU A 305 -9.44 -16.57 -5.41
C LEU A 305 -10.45 -15.97 -6.39
N ILE A 306 -10.47 -16.42 -7.65
CA ILE A 306 -11.44 -15.96 -8.66
C ILE A 306 -12.87 -16.28 -8.18
N ALA A 307 -13.12 -17.51 -7.73
CA ALA A 307 -14.45 -17.91 -7.25
C ALA A 307 -14.87 -17.10 -6.01
N GLY A 308 -13.96 -16.92 -5.06
CA GLY A 308 -14.18 -16.11 -3.86
C GLY A 308 -14.46 -14.65 -4.18
N GLY A 309 -13.59 -14.02 -4.97
CA GLY A 309 -13.74 -12.64 -5.44
C GLY A 309 -15.07 -12.43 -6.14
N ALA A 310 -15.41 -13.32 -7.08
CA ALA A 310 -16.67 -13.27 -7.81
C ALA A 310 -17.87 -13.39 -6.87
N SER A 311 -17.81 -14.29 -5.89
CA SER A 311 -18.90 -14.46 -4.91
C SER A 311 -19.07 -13.25 -3.99
N GLY A 312 -17.98 -12.58 -3.60
CA GLY A 312 -18.02 -11.34 -2.83
C GLY A 312 -18.62 -10.19 -3.65
N VAL A 313 -18.18 -10.01 -4.90
CA VAL A 313 -18.74 -9.00 -5.80
C VAL A 313 -20.22 -9.26 -6.06
N ALA A 314 -20.60 -10.51 -6.34
CA ALA A 314 -22.01 -10.89 -6.55
C ALA A 314 -22.86 -10.60 -5.32
N THR A 315 -22.35 -10.86 -4.11
CA THR A 315 -23.04 -10.49 -2.87
C THR A 315 -23.28 -8.99 -2.78
N ASN A 316 -22.28 -8.17 -3.11
CA ASN A 316 -22.45 -6.71 -3.10
C ASN A 316 -23.44 -6.20 -4.15
N VAL A 317 -23.50 -6.83 -5.33
CA VAL A 317 -24.52 -6.54 -6.35
C VAL A 317 -25.93 -6.88 -5.81
N ILE A 318 -26.11 -8.05 -5.21
CA ILE A 318 -27.41 -8.50 -4.67
C ILE A 318 -27.92 -7.56 -3.56
N PHE A 319 -27.03 -7.14 -2.65
CA PHE A 319 -27.38 -6.27 -1.53
C PHE A 319 -27.30 -4.77 -1.87
N ASN A 320 -26.91 -4.43 -3.11
CA ASN A 320 -26.59 -3.06 -3.51
C ASN A 320 -25.69 -2.37 -2.47
N SER A 321 -24.62 -3.03 -2.04
CA SER A 321 -23.73 -2.54 -0.99
C SER A 321 -22.40 -2.04 -1.54
N GLY A 322 -21.85 -1.01 -0.90
CA GLY A 322 -20.59 -0.39 -1.32
C GLY A 322 -19.94 0.45 -0.22
N LEU A 323 -18.80 1.05 -0.56
CA LEU A 323 -18.04 1.94 0.31
C LEU A 323 -18.19 3.38 -0.15
N VAL A 324 -18.02 4.33 0.75
CA VAL A 324 -18.02 5.77 0.46
C VAL A 324 -16.69 6.21 -0.17
N ALA A 325 -15.60 5.50 0.15
CA ALA A 325 -14.28 5.79 -0.37
C ALA A 325 -13.40 4.52 -0.37
N ALA A 326 -12.27 4.59 -1.07
CA ALA A 326 -11.29 3.50 -1.07
C ALA A 326 -10.83 3.15 0.35
N ALA A 327 -10.85 1.86 0.68
CA ALA A 327 -10.31 1.33 1.93
C ALA A 327 -8.79 1.16 1.79
N SER A 328 -8.01 1.89 2.59
CA SER A 328 -6.55 1.80 2.58
C SER A 328 -5.96 1.97 3.99
N PRO A 329 -5.16 1.00 4.48
CA PRO A 329 -4.92 -0.34 3.91
C PRO A 329 -6.21 -1.13 3.71
N GLY A 330 -6.22 -2.18 2.87
CA GLY A 330 -7.42 -3.00 2.60
C GLY A 330 -7.84 -3.91 3.76
N SER A 331 -7.73 -3.44 5.00
CA SER A 331 -8.07 -4.21 6.19
C SER A 331 -9.57 -4.27 6.41
N ILE A 332 -10.03 -5.27 7.16
CA ILE A 332 -11.44 -5.33 7.56
C ILE A 332 -11.89 -4.07 8.31
N PHE A 333 -11.01 -3.47 9.11
CA PHE A 333 -11.31 -2.22 9.82
C PHE A 333 -11.53 -1.07 8.86
N ALA A 334 -10.64 -0.88 7.88
CA ALA A 334 -10.77 0.17 6.89
C ALA A 334 -12.02 -0.04 6.01
N VAL A 335 -12.30 -1.29 5.62
CA VAL A 335 -13.49 -1.64 4.86
C VAL A 335 -14.76 -1.29 5.64
N LEU A 336 -14.85 -1.65 6.91
CA LEU A 336 -16.02 -1.36 7.74
C LEU A 336 -16.19 0.13 8.01
N ILE A 337 -15.09 0.85 8.30
CA ILE A 337 -15.14 2.31 8.51
C ILE A 337 -15.63 3.05 7.26
N GLN A 338 -15.16 2.62 6.08
CA GLN A 338 -15.54 3.24 4.82
C GLN A 338 -16.85 2.69 4.25
N THR A 339 -17.51 1.74 4.92
CA THR A 339 -18.77 1.19 4.43
C THR A 339 -19.86 2.24 4.49
N ALA A 340 -20.59 2.40 3.39
CA ALA A 340 -21.67 3.37 3.34
C ALA A 340 -22.79 2.99 4.32
N PRO A 341 -23.46 3.98 4.93
CA PRO A 341 -24.73 3.79 5.65
C PRO A 341 -25.68 2.82 4.92
N GLY A 342 -26.27 1.88 5.65
CA GLY A 342 -27.15 0.84 5.08
C GLY A 342 -26.45 -0.29 4.30
N SER A 343 -25.15 -0.19 3.99
CA SER A 343 -24.42 -1.22 3.21
C SER A 343 -23.75 -2.31 4.06
N HIS A 344 -23.68 -2.15 5.39
CA HIS A 344 -22.91 -2.98 6.31
C HIS A 344 -23.21 -4.47 6.20
N LEU A 345 -24.50 -4.86 6.15
CA LEU A 345 -24.88 -6.26 6.04
C LEU A 345 -24.33 -6.87 4.74
N GLY A 346 -24.53 -6.21 3.61
CA GLY A 346 -24.04 -6.68 2.31
C GLY A 346 -22.51 -6.76 2.26
N VAL A 347 -21.81 -5.75 2.80
CA VAL A 347 -20.34 -5.76 2.87
C VAL A 347 -19.83 -6.89 3.76
N ILE A 348 -20.35 -7.05 4.97
CA ILE A 348 -19.95 -8.13 5.90
C ILE A 348 -20.20 -9.50 5.28
N LEU A 349 -21.39 -9.71 4.71
CA LEU A 349 -21.71 -10.96 4.01
C LEU A 349 -20.77 -11.19 2.83
N SER A 350 -20.42 -10.15 2.07
CA SER A 350 -19.49 -10.29 0.95
C SER A 350 -18.11 -10.76 1.40
N VAL A 351 -17.62 -10.30 2.55
CA VAL A 351 -16.35 -10.76 3.14
C VAL A 351 -16.46 -12.21 3.61
N ILE A 352 -17.52 -12.56 4.34
CA ILE A 352 -17.72 -13.91 4.87
C ILE A 352 -17.92 -14.94 3.75
N ILE A 353 -18.78 -14.64 2.78
CA ILE A 353 -19.09 -15.54 1.66
C ILE A 353 -17.85 -15.71 0.78
N SER A 354 -17.14 -14.64 0.43
CA SER A 354 -15.92 -14.74 -0.36
C SER A 354 -14.82 -15.53 0.35
N ALA A 355 -14.67 -15.37 1.66
CA ALA A 355 -13.78 -16.19 2.47
C ALA A 355 -14.21 -17.66 2.49
N GLY A 356 -15.50 -17.94 2.71
CA GLY A 356 -16.05 -19.29 2.73
C GLY A 356 -15.88 -20.04 1.40
N VAL A 357 -16.20 -19.37 0.28
CA VAL A 357 -16.03 -19.92 -1.07
C VAL A 357 -14.55 -20.17 -1.36
N THR A 358 -13.68 -19.20 -1.08
CA THR A 358 -12.23 -19.39 -1.29
C THR A 358 -11.69 -20.52 -0.44
N PHE A 359 -12.12 -20.62 0.83
CA PHE A 359 -11.73 -21.69 1.73
C PHE A 359 -12.14 -23.05 1.19
N ALA A 360 -13.41 -23.22 0.79
CA ALA A 360 -13.93 -24.49 0.30
C ALA A 360 -13.21 -24.96 -0.97
N VAL A 361 -13.03 -24.06 -1.95
CA VAL A 361 -12.33 -24.39 -3.21
C VAL A 361 -10.84 -24.65 -2.96
N SER A 362 -10.19 -23.86 -2.12
CA SER A 362 -8.79 -24.08 -1.73
C SER A 362 -8.62 -25.41 -1.01
N ALA A 363 -9.50 -25.73 -0.06
CA ALA A 363 -9.48 -27.00 0.67
C ALA A 363 -9.61 -28.19 -0.29
N ALA A 364 -10.54 -28.14 -1.24
CA ALA A 364 -10.68 -29.17 -2.26
C ALA A 364 -9.40 -29.35 -3.10
N ILE A 365 -8.78 -28.26 -3.55
CA ILE A 365 -7.52 -28.27 -4.33
C ILE A 365 -6.34 -28.80 -3.49
N LEU A 366 -6.26 -28.43 -2.21
CA LEU A 366 -5.22 -28.87 -1.28
C LEU A 366 -5.36 -30.37 -0.96
N LEU A 367 -6.57 -30.82 -0.63
CA LEU A 367 -6.85 -32.22 -0.33
C LEU A 367 -6.63 -33.13 -1.54
N ALA A 368 -7.11 -32.74 -2.73
CA ALA A 368 -6.89 -33.51 -3.96
C ALA A 368 -5.41 -33.58 -4.37
N GLY A 369 -4.64 -32.52 -4.10
CA GLY A 369 -3.22 -32.43 -4.43
C GLY A 369 -2.27 -33.00 -3.38
N ARG A 370 -2.76 -33.37 -2.19
CA ARG A 370 -1.93 -33.56 -0.98
C ARG A 370 -0.77 -34.55 -1.16
N LYS A 371 -1.01 -35.70 -1.81
CA LYS A 371 0.06 -36.69 -2.06
C LYS A 371 1.18 -36.13 -2.93
N ARG A 372 0.82 -35.35 -3.95
CA ARG A 372 1.78 -34.71 -4.86
C ARG A 372 2.51 -33.58 -4.15
N ASP A 373 1.82 -32.80 -3.33
CA ASP A 373 2.42 -31.69 -2.60
C ASP A 373 3.46 -32.19 -1.57
N LEU A 374 3.16 -33.27 -0.83
CA LEU A 374 4.13 -33.93 0.06
C LEU A 374 5.34 -34.48 -0.69
N ALA A 375 5.14 -35.07 -1.88
CA ALA A 375 6.23 -35.58 -2.70
C ALA A 375 7.14 -34.45 -3.22
N ARG A 376 6.56 -33.32 -3.62
CA ARG A 376 7.31 -32.13 -4.06
C ARG A 376 8.10 -31.49 -2.92
N GLU A 377 7.51 -31.43 -1.73
CA GLU A 377 8.19 -30.94 -0.54
C GLU A 377 9.39 -31.84 -0.17
N ALA A 378 9.20 -33.16 -0.19
CA ALA A 378 10.28 -34.12 0.02
C ALA A 378 11.38 -34.03 -1.05
N ALA A 379 11.03 -33.64 -2.29
CA ALA A 379 11.96 -33.43 -3.39
C ALA A 379 12.62 -32.03 -3.40
N GLY A 380 12.21 -31.12 -2.51
CA GLY A 380 12.71 -29.74 -2.49
C GLY A 380 12.34 -28.90 -3.73
N GLU A 381 11.33 -29.31 -4.50
CA GLU A 381 10.94 -28.64 -5.75
C GLU A 381 9.92 -27.51 -5.51
N GLY A 382 10.21 -26.30 -6.01
CA GLY A 382 9.27 -25.18 -5.96
C GLY A 382 9.00 -24.72 -4.53
N THR A 383 10.09 -24.47 -3.80
CA THR A 383 10.04 -24.16 -2.37
C THR A 383 9.21 -22.91 -2.11
N PHE A 384 8.64 -22.82 -0.90
CA PHE A 384 7.94 -21.61 -0.49
C PHE A 384 8.86 -20.38 -0.55
N GLU A 385 10.16 -20.58 -0.31
CA GLU A 385 11.19 -19.54 -0.46
C GLU A 385 11.33 -19.04 -1.91
N ASP A 386 11.30 -19.94 -2.90
CA ASP A 386 11.26 -19.57 -4.32
C ASP A 386 10.02 -18.73 -4.65
N ALA A 387 8.89 -19.04 -4.03
CA ALA A 387 7.66 -18.29 -4.21
C ALA A 387 7.73 -16.89 -3.59
N ILE A 388 8.36 -16.73 -2.42
CA ILE A 388 8.64 -15.42 -1.83
C ILE A 388 9.62 -14.64 -2.72
N ALA A 389 10.68 -15.26 -3.23
CA ALA A 389 11.62 -14.61 -4.16
C ALA A 389 10.93 -14.15 -5.45
N ARG A 390 10.05 -14.98 -6.04
CA ARG A 390 9.22 -14.60 -7.20
C ARG A 390 8.27 -13.45 -6.86
N THR A 391 7.72 -13.43 -5.66
CA THR A 391 6.82 -12.39 -5.16
C THR A 391 7.55 -11.04 -5.11
N GLU A 392 8.75 -10.99 -4.53
CA GLU A 392 9.56 -9.78 -4.47
C GLU A 392 10.07 -9.33 -5.85
N ALA A 393 10.46 -10.28 -6.71
CA ALA A 393 10.82 -9.98 -8.09
C ALA A 393 9.65 -9.35 -8.86
N ASN A 394 8.43 -9.86 -8.67
CA ASN A 394 7.23 -9.29 -9.29
C ASN A 394 6.87 -7.92 -8.71
N LYS A 395 7.09 -7.71 -7.41
CA LYS A 395 6.89 -6.43 -6.72
C LYS A 395 7.94 -5.39 -7.13
N GLY A 396 9.11 -5.82 -7.61
CA GLY A 396 10.24 -4.96 -7.96
C GLY A 396 10.96 -4.33 -6.76
N LYS A 397 10.58 -4.70 -5.53
CA LYS A 397 11.19 -4.27 -4.26
C LYS A 397 10.94 -5.32 -3.16
N SER A 398 11.84 -5.39 -2.20
CA SER A 398 11.67 -6.24 -1.00
C SER A 398 10.51 -5.73 -0.13
N SER A 399 9.95 -6.62 0.69
CA SER A 399 8.81 -6.30 1.55
C SER A 399 9.05 -6.80 2.97
N GLU A 400 8.94 -5.92 3.96
CA GLU A 400 9.15 -6.27 5.38
C GLU A 400 8.20 -7.38 5.84
N ALA A 401 6.93 -7.32 5.42
CA ALA A 401 5.95 -8.36 5.71
C ALA A 401 6.30 -9.73 5.09
N LEU A 402 7.00 -9.76 3.96
CA LEU A 402 7.48 -11.00 3.33
C LEU A 402 8.77 -11.50 4.00
N SER A 403 9.63 -10.60 4.46
CA SER A 403 10.80 -10.94 5.28
C SER A 403 10.39 -11.62 6.60
N GLY A 404 9.38 -11.08 7.29
CA GLY A 404 8.81 -11.75 8.47
C GLY A 404 8.23 -13.13 8.15
N LEU A 405 7.73 -13.32 6.93
CA LEU A 405 7.23 -14.62 6.48
C LEU A 405 8.34 -15.64 6.25
N ARG A 406 9.50 -15.20 5.71
CA ARG A 406 10.70 -16.04 5.61
C ARG A 406 11.21 -16.48 6.98
N ALA A 407 11.31 -15.53 7.91
CA ALA A 407 11.78 -15.80 9.27
C ALA A 407 10.89 -16.80 10.00
N SER A 408 9.56 -16.63 9.89
CA SER A 408 8.59 -17.59 10.45
C SER A 408 8.61 -18.94 9.72
N GLY A 409 8.90 -18.96 8.42
CA GLY A 409 9.04 -20.19 7.65
C GLY A 409 10.29 -21.00 8.02
N ALA A 410 11.40 -20.32 8.30
CA ALA A 410 12.61 -20.95 8.83
C ALA A 410 12.37 -21.57 10.22
N ALA A 411 11.63 -20.89 11.09
CA ALA A 411 11.22 -21.43 12.40
C ALA A 411 10.25 -22.62 12.29
N ALA A 412 9.34 -22.60 11.30
CA ALA A 412 8.42 -23.72 11.03
C ALA A 412 9.12 -24.95 10.44
N ALA A 413 10.21 -24.76 9.67
CA ALA A 413 10.96 -25.84 9.02
C ALA A 413 11.86 -26.63 9.98
N THR A 414 12.40 -25.98 11.01
CA THR A 414 13.39 -26.58 11.91
C THR A 414 12.78 -27.26 13.14
N GLY A 415 11.48 -27.06 13.42
CA GLY A 415 10.87 -27.52 14.67
C GLY A 415 11.59 -26.99 15.93
N ALA A 416 12.45 -25.98 15.76
CA ALA A 416 13.32 -25.49 16.80
C ALA A 416 12.59 -24.44 17.61
N ALA A 417 12.33 -24.76 18.88
CA ALA A 417 12.40 -23.73 19.91
C ALA A 417 13.69 -22.95 19.68
N ALA A 418 13.60 -21.62 19.71
CA ALA A 418 14.72 -20.72 19.44
C ALA A 418 16.00 -21.20 20.16
N GLU A 419 16.90 -21.83 19.42
CA GLU A 419 18.25 -22.10 19.88
C GLU A 419 19.06 -20.83 19.66
N THR A 420 19.44 -20.27 20.80
CA THR A 420 20.31 -19.13 21.00
C THR A 420 21.69 -19.44 20.40
N GLY A 421 21.91 -18.99 19.17
CA GLY A 421 23.23 -18.93 18.57
C GLY A 421 24.11 -17.94 19.34
N THR A 422 25.00 -18.49 20.17
CA THR A 422 25.96 -17.78 21.02
C THR A 422 27.00 -17.03 20.18
N GLY A 423 26.75 -15.75 19.95
CA GLY A 423 27.75 -14.76 19.55
C GLY A 423 27.77 -13.64 20.59
N THR A 424 28.29 -13.92 21.79
CA THR A 424 28.45 -12.92 22.86
C THR A 424 29.47 -11.87 22.44
N ALA A 425 29.00 -10.78 21.85
CA ALA A 425 29.78 -9.56 21.76
C ALA A 425 29.81 -8.93 23.16
N THR A 426 30.98 -8.92 23.79
CA THR A 426 31.18 -8.32 25.11
C THR A 426 31.28 -6.81 24.94
N ALA A 427 30.37 -6.04 25.55
CA ALA A 427 30.44 -4.58 25.54
C ALA A 427 31.63 -4.11 26.38
N THR A 428 32.55 -3.34 25.78
CA THR A 428 33.75 -2.80 26.44
C THR A 428 33.54 -1.43 27.09
N LYS A 429 32.33 -0.85 26.98
CA LYS A 429 31.93 0.45 27.54
C LYS A 429 30.47 0.39 28.01
N PRO A 430 30.05 1.22 29.00
CA PRO A 430 28.66 1.32 29.43
C PRO A 430 27.78 1.82 28.28
N ILE A 431 26.65 1.14 28.04
CA ILE A 431 25.73 1.46 26.95
C ILE A 431 24.67 2.44 27.45
N GLN A 432 24.72 3.70 27.01
CA GLN A 432 23.73 4.74 27.36
C GLN A 432 22.91 5.20 26.16
N SER A 433 23.43 5.03 24.93
CA SER A 433 22.77 5.42 23.69
C SER A 433 22.66 4.26 22.70
N ILE A 434 21.43 3.85 22.41
CA ILE A 434 21.10 2.80 21.45
C ILE A 434 20.37 3.40 20.24
N VAL A 435 20.92 3.17 19.04
CA VAL A 435 20.32 3.67 17.78
C VAL A 435 19.91 2.52 16.87
N PHE A 436 18.63 2.50 16.49
CA PHE A 436 18.12 1.70 15.40
C PHE A 436 18.36 2.39 14.07
N ALA A 437 19.26 1.85 13.25
CA ALA A 437 19.63 2.45 11.98
C ALA A 437 19.04 1.66 10.79
N CYS A 438 18.30 2.36 9.91
CA CYS A 438 17.86 1.83 8.62
C CYS A 438 18.14 2.85 7.50
N ASP A 439 17.91 2.49 6.23
CA ASP A 439 18.28 3.34 5.10
C ASP A 439 17.58 4.72 5.12
N ALA A 440 16.27 4.74 5.45
CA ALA A 440 15.47 5.98 5.49
C ALA A 440 15.25 6.56 6.90
N GLY A 441 15.64 5.84 7.96
CA GLY A 441 15.42 6.26 9.35
C GLY A 441 13.97 6.25 9.83
N MET A 442 13.02 5.75 9.04
CA MET A 442 11.59 5.67 9.36
C MET A 442 11.06 4.26 9.09
N GLY A 443 9.95 3.87 9.72
CA GLY A 443 9.30 2.56 9.52
C GLY A 443 9.69 1.51 10.57
N SER A 444 10.18 0.35 10.13
CA SER A 444 10.50 -0.80 11.01
C SER A 444 11.53 -0.50 12.10
N SER A 445 12.49 0.38 11.85
CA SER A 445 13.47 0.84 12.85
C SER A 445 12.82 1.62 14.00
N ALA A 446 11.80 2.43 13.71
CA ALA A 446 11.05 3.19 14.72
C ALA A 446 10.19 2.25 15.60
N MET A 447 9.63 1.20 14.99
CA MET A 447 8.89 0.19 15.73
C MET A 447 9.83 -0.69 16.58
N GLY A 448 10.98 -1.11 16.05
CA GLY A 448 12.00 -1.83 16.82
C GLY A 448 12.52 -1.03 18.01
N ALA A 449 12.78 0.27 17.82
CA ALA A 449 13.14 1.18 18.90
C ALA A 449 12.05 1.25 19.98
N SER A 450 10.78 1.28 19.58
CA SER A 450 9.64 1.26 20.52
C SER A 450 9.53 -0.05 21.30
N VAL A 451 9.78 -1.19 20.64
CA VAL A 451 9.78 -2.52 21.29
C VAL A 451 10.91 -2.62 22.32
N LEU A 452 12.13 -2.23 21.97
CA LEU A 452 13.27 -2.28 22.89
C LEU A 452 13.07 -1.33 24.07
N ARG A 453 12.59 -0.11 23.84
CA ARG A 453 12.26 0.86 24.90
C ARG A 453 11.26 0.28 25.90
N ASN A 454 10.22 -0.41 25.42
CA ASN A 454 9.24 -1.06 26.28
C ASN A 454 9.85 -2.23 27.07
N LYS A 455 10.78 -2.99 26.50
CA LYS A 455 11.49 -4.07 27.19
C LYS A 455 12.44 -3.52 28.27
N MET A 456 13.20 -2.47 27.97
CA MET A 456 14.07 -1.78 28.94
C MET A 456 13.28 -1.23 30.13
N LYS A 457 12.16 -0.56 29.86
CA LYS A 457 11.27 -0.06 30.91
C LYS A 457 10.71 -1.17 31.81
N LYS A 458 10.35 -2.32 31.23
CA LYS A 458 9.90 -3.50 32.00
C LYS A 458 11.02 -4.12 32.83
N ALA A 459 12.27 -3.97 32.41
CA ALA A 459 13.45 -4.41 33.15
C ALA A 459 13.93 -3.39 34.20
N GLY A 460 13.25 -2.24 34.35
CA GLY A 460 13.60 -1.20 35.32
C GLY A 460 14.74 -0.27 34.88
N ILE A 461 15.10 -0.28 33.59
CA ILE A 461 16.18 0.55 33.02
C ILE A 461 15.55 1.78 32.35
N GLU A 462 15.79 2.98 32.89
CA GLU A 462 15.14 4.23 32.44
C GLU A 462 16.10 5.30 31.91
N ASP A 463 17.40 5.15 32.16
CA ASP A 463 18.47 6.09 31.84
C ASP A 463 19.19 5.78 30.51
N VAL A 464 18.73 4.78 29.77
CA VAL A 464 19.22 4.45 28.42
C VAL A 464 18.35 5.06 27.34
N THR A 465 18.97 5.85 26.46
CA THR A 465 18.31 6.51 25.33
C THR A 465 18.22 5.57 24.14
N VAL A 466 16.99 5.25 23.70
CA VAL A 466 16.74 4.42 22.50
C VAL A 466 16.09 5.25 21.41
N VAL A 467 16.74 5.44 20.25
CA VAL A 467 16.21 6.23 19.13
C VAL A 467 16.36 5.50 17.80
N ASN A 468 15.69 5.99 16.75
CA ASN A 468 15.88 5.54 15.38
C ASN A 468 16.44 6.67 14.51
N LYS A 469 17.39 6.35 13.62
CA LYS A 469 17.99 7.31 12.67
C LYS A 469 18.18 6.65 11.30
N ALA A 470 18.29 7.47 10.25
CA ALA A 470 18.80 7.00 8.97
C ALA A 470 20.30 6.69 9.11
N ILE A 471 20.82 5.69 8.40
CA ILE A 471 22.26 5.35 8.44
C ILE A 471 23.12 6.56 8.04
N ALA A 472 22.65 7.35 7.06
CA ALA A 472 23.31 8.59 6.63
C ALA A 472 23.38 9.66 7.73
N ASN A 473 22.54 9.56 8.76
CA ASN A 473 22.43 10.52 9.86
C ASN A 473 23.01 9.96 11.18
N LEU A 474 23.76 8.85 11.14
CA LEU A 474 24.56 8.42 12.28
C LEU A 474 25.66 9.46 12.51
N ASP A 475 25.77 9.96 13.73
CA ASP A 475 26.64 11.07 14.15
C ASP A 475 27.85 10.61 14.96
N GLY A 476 28.08 9.30 15.07
CA GLY A 476 29.20 8.71 15.79
C GLY A 476 29.02 8.61 17.32
N THR A 477 27.90 9.12 17.86
CA THR A 477 27.70 9.22 19.31
C THR A 477 26.95 8.04 19.93
N ALA A 478 26.52 7.07 19.12
CA ALA A 478 25.79 5.90 19.60
C ALA A 478 26.76 4.86 20.18
N ASP A 479 26.45 4.32 21.36
CA ASP A 479 27.24 3.24 21.97
C ASP A 479 26.90 1.88 21.35
N LEU A 480 25.63 1.71 20.95
CA LEU A 480 25.14 0.49 20.31
C LEU A 480 24.26 0.84 19.10
N VAL A 481 24.56 0.23 17.96
CA VAL A 481 23.79 0.39 16.71
C VAL A 481 23.14 -0.94 16.32
N ILE A 482 21.80 -0.93 16.20
CA ILE A 482 21.02 -2.08 15.76
C ILE A 482 20.60 -1.88 14.31
N THR A 483 20.97 -2.81 13.43
CA THR A 483 20.69 -2.76 11.99
C THR A 483 20.20 -4.10 11.47
N GLN A 484 19.56 -4.10 10.30
CA GLN A 484 19.40 -5.34 9.54
C GLN A 484 20.76 -5.85 9.06
N GLN A 485 20.92 -7.17 8.94
CA GLN A 485 22.20 -7.79 8.54
C GLN A 485 22.81 -7.19 7.27
N GLN A 486 21.98 -6.94 6.25
CA GLN A 486 22.40 -6.33 4.98
C GLN A 486 22.88 -4.87 5.09
N LEU A 487 22.58 -4.19 6.20
CA LEU A 487 22.92 -2.79 6.45
C LEU A 487 24.06 -2.63 7.47
N THR A 488 24.46 -3.69 8.16
CA THR A 488 25.43 -3.63 9.25
C THR A 488 26.79 -3.12 8.78
N ASP A 489 27.29 -3.57 7.62
CA ASP A 489 28.60 -3.13 7.12
C ASP A 489 28.62 -1.63 6.79
N ARG A 490 27.50 -1.11 6.26
CA ARG A 490 27.34 0.32 5.97
C ARG A 490 27.25 1.14 7.26
N ALA A 491 26.60 0.63 8.29
CA ALA A 491 26.54 1.29 9.59
C ALA A 491 27.89 1.26 10.32
N LYS A 492 28.64 0.16 10.22
CA LYS A 492 30.03 0.05 10.72
C LYS A 492 30.95 1.06 10.07
N ALA A 493 30.79 1.29 8.77
CA ALA A 493 31.56 2.31 8.06
C ALA A 493 31.27 3.74 8.57
N GLN A 494 30.05 4.02 9.04
CA GLN A 494 29.67 5.35 9.51
C GLN A 494 29.89 5.57 11.02
N ASN A 495 29.78 4.51 11.82
CA ASN A 495 29.99 4.58 13.26
C ASN A 495 30.82 3.35 13.72
N PRO A 496 32.14 3.36 13.49
CA PRO A 496 33.00 2.19 13.71
C PRO A 496 33.19 1.84 15.18
N ASP A 497 33.10 2.83 16.07
CA ASP A 497 33.39 2.68 17.51
C ASP A 497 32.20 2.16 18.32
N ALA A 498 31.01 2.09 17.71
CA ALA A 498 29.80 1.55 18.33
C ALA A 498 29.79 0.02 18.34
N LEU A 499 29.10 -0.58 19.31
CA LEU A 499 28.77 -2.00 19.27
C LEU A 499 27.67 -2.24 18.22
N HIS A 500 27.91 -3.12 17.26
CA HIS A 500 26.93 -3.42 16.20
C HIS A 500 26.19 -4.72 16.45
N VAL A 501 24.86 -4.64 16.50
CA VAL A 501 23.98 -5.80 16.61
C VAL A 501 23.16 -5.93 15.33
N SER A 502 23.41 -7.00 14.58
CA SER A 502 22.63 -7.34 13.39
C SER A 502 21.40 -8.15 13.77
N VAL A 503 20.22 -7.74 13.30
CA VAL A 503 18.96 -8.48 13.44
C VAL A 503 18.39 -8.83 12.06
N ASP A 504 17.64 -9.92 11.96
CA ASP A 504 16.99 -10.29 10.70
C ASP A 504 15.75 -9.41 10.44
N ASN A 505 15.05 -9.02 11.51
CA ASN A 505 13.88 -8.16 11.48
C ASN A 505 13.79 -7.28 12.73
N PHE A 506 13.32 -6.04 12.57
CA PHE A 506 13.23 -5.10 13.68
C PHE A 506 12.03 -5.34 14.62
N MET A 507 11.02 -6.08 14.20
CA MET A 507 9.80 -6.25 15.01
C MET A 507 9.92 -7.35 16.06
N ASN A 508 10.68 -8.40 15.76
CA ASN A 508 10.79 -9.56 16.63
C ASN A 508 12.18 -10.18 16.45
N SER A 509 13.07 -9.90 17.40
CA SER A 509 14.41 -10.46 17.44
C SER A 509 14.72 -10.89 18.86
N PRO A 510 15.13 -12.16 19.08
CA PRO A 510 15.56 -12.62 20.41
C PRO A 510 16.79 -11.84 20.91
N LYS A 511 17.55 -11.22 20.00
CA LYS A 511 18.69 -10.36 20.35
C LYS A 511 18.30 -9.14 21.19
N TYR A 512 17.03 -8.74 21.22
CA TYR A 512 16.60 -7.64 22.09
C TYR A 512 16.67 -8.02 23.56
N ASP A 513 16.36 -9.28 23.89
CA ASP A 513 16.49 -9.77 25.24
C ASP A 513 17.97 -9.89 25.64
N GLU A 514 18.84 -10.25 24.69
CA GLU A 514 20.30 -10.21 24.91
C GLU A 514 20.83 -8.79 25.15
N VAL A 515 20.36 -7.79 24.39
CA VAL A 515 20.75 -6.38 24.60
C VAL A 515 20.23 -5.88 25.95
N VAL A 516 18.99 -6.21 26.33
CA VAL A 516 18.43 -5.84 27.64
C VAL A 516 19.25 -6.47 28.76
N GLU A 517 19.59 -7.75 28.68
CA GLU A 517 20.45 -8.43 29.67
C GLU A 517 21.86 -7.86 29.72
N MET A 518 22.43 -7.46 28.57
CA MET A 518 23.74 -6.84 28.49
C MET A 518 23.75 -5.50 29.22
N VAL A 519 22.75 -4.65 28.98
CA VAL A 519 22.59 -3.36 29.67
C VAL A 519 22.30 -3.57 31.15
N ARG A 520 21.42 -4.52 31.50
CA ARG A 520 21.10 -4.84 32.90
C ARG A 520 22.33 -5.25 33.70
N LYS A 521 23.19 -6.11 33.13
CA LYS A 521 24.44 -6.53 33.78
C LYS A 521 25.43 -5.40 33.99
N GLN A 522 25.43 -4.37 33.13
CA GLN A 522 26.24 -3.17 33.34
C GLN A 522 25.67 -2.33 34.48
N HIS A 523 24.35 -2.19 34.52
CA HIS A 523 23.64 -1.50 35.60
C HIS A 523 23.85 -2.14 36.98
N ASP A 524 23.74 -3.47 37.06
CA ASP A 524 23.93 -4.21 38.31
C ASP A 524 25.41 -4.23 38.78
N ALA A 525 26.35 -3.89 37.89
CA ALA A 525 27.78 -3.80 38.22
C ALA A 525 28.20 -2.40 38.73
N ASP A 526 27.40 -1.37 38.42
CA ASP A 526 27.62 0.02 38.86
C ASP A 526 26.76 0.40 40.10
N ALA A 527 25.94 -0.52 40.61
CA ALA A 527 25.17 -0.43 41.86
C ALA A 527 25.88 -1.17 43.01
#